data_AF-A0A139P2E8-F1
#
_entry.id   AF-A0A139P2E8-F1
#
_cell.length_a   1.000
_cell.length_b   1.000
_cell.length_c   1.000
_cell.angle_alpha   90.00
_cell.angle_beta   90.00
_cell.angle_gamma   90.00
#
_symmetry.space_group_name_H-M   'P 1'
#
loop_
_entity.id
_entity.type
_entity.pdbx_description
1 polymer ?
#
loop_
_entity_poly.entity_id
_entity_poly.type
_entity_poly.pdbx_seq_one_letter_code
_entity_poly.pdbx_strand_id
1 'polypeptide(L)'
;MSELLNAIYYRLFRFYKKFYLQVFSKKTVDILGEKANLENELIVSFTTIPSRLNYLPNMIKSIFNQTIIPNRFIMYVYKDEFEGINLESILELEIKNGLEIVYVDENLRSHKKYFYAMKDNPNSVVVLVDDDIIYPRNTIKKLIASYRIYPQCVSAMRCHRIKLFSDGSLYPYNQWEYEISGATMPSYFNFFTSGGGTLFPPCTRNEDFFNKKNIKELSFLADDVWLNFLAVKNGIKTVKATRCKGTPLTIDDNPEESLVYLNAVYDNNNDRCIKNMVDFYHIDFSEVD
;
A
#
# COMPACT_ATOMS: atom_id res chain seq x y z
N MET A 1 17.39 -10.55 -11.81
CA MET A 1 16.74 -11.71 -12.48
C MET A 1 16.80 -11.45 -13.98
N SER A 2 17.25 -12.38 -14.83
CA SER A 2 17.38 -12.06 -16.27
C SER A 2 16.02 -11.63 -16.86
N GLU A 3 16.02 -10.70 -17.82
CA GLU A 3 14.79 -10.17 -18.44
C GLU A 3 13.86 -11.28 -18.94
N LEU A 4 14.45 -12.35 -19.48
CA LEU A 4 13.74 -13.56 -19.91
C LEU A 4 12.97 -14.24 -18.77
N LEU A 5 13.61 -14.42 -17.60
CA LEU A 5 12.96 -15.02 -16.43
C LEU A 5 11.82 -14.14 -15.92
N ASN A 6 11.98 -12.82 -15.97
CA ASN A 6 10.90 -11.87 -15.64
C ASN A 6 9.73 -12.00 -16.62
N ALA A 7 10.00 -12.08 -17.93
CA ALA A 7 8.95 -12.24 -18.93
C ALA A 7 8.17 -13.56 -18.75
N ILE A 8 8.89 -14.67 -18.50
CA ILE A 8 8.27 -15.96 -18.19
C ILE A 8 7.43 -15.87 -16.92
N TYR A 9 7.95 -15.24 -15.87
CA TYR A 9 7.23 -15.04 -14.61
C TYR A 9 5.89 -14.34 -14.83
N TYR A 10 5.87 -13.17 -15.51
CA TYR A 10 4.62 -12.43 -15.70
C TYR A 10 3.63 -13.16 -16.60
N ARG A 11 4.12 -13.89 -17.62
CA ARG A 11 3.26 -14.75 -18.44
C ARG A 11 2.59 -15.83 -17.61
N LEU A 12 3.32 -16.53 -16.75
CA LEU A 12 2.77 -17.56 -15.86
C LEU A 12 1.87 -16.95 -14.78
N PHE A 13 2.26 -15.81 -14.22
CA PHE A 13 1.49 -15.10 -13.20
C PHE A 13 0.13 -14.67 -13.72
N ARG A 14 -0.01 -14.28 -14.99
CA ARG A 14 -1.31 -13.97 -15.59
C ARG A 14 -2.29 -15.15 -15.50
N PHE A 15 -1.83 -16.36 -15.80
CA PHE A 15 -2.66 -17.57 -15.68
C PHE A 15 -2.97 -17.91 -14.22
N TYR A 16 -1.94 -17.82 -13.36
CA TYR A 16 -2.11 -18.01 -11.92
C TYR A 16 -3.13 -17.04 -11.33
N LYS A 17 -3.03 -15.74 -11.64
CA LYS A 17 -3.96 -14.69 -11.19
C LYS A 17 -5.38 -15.03 -11.58
N LYS A 18 -5.62 -15.32 -12.86
CA LYS A 18 -6.95 -15.70 -13.36
C LYS A 18 -7.54 -16.89 -12.60
N PHE A 19 -6.76 -17.95 -12.43
CA PHE A 19 -7.19 -19.13 -11.69
C PHE A 19 -7.43 -18.83 -10.21
N TYR A 20 -6.52 -18.09 -9.57
CA TYR A 20 -6.64 -17.70 -8.17
C TYR A 20 -7.92 -16.89 -7.92
N LEU A 21 -8.18 -15.88 -8.73
CA LEU A 21 -9.37 -15.03 -8.61
C LEU A 21 -10.67 -15.84 -8.81
N GLN A 22 -10.68 -16.78 -9.76
CA GLN A 22 -11.81 -17.68 -9.99
C GLN A 22 -12.08 -18.62 -8.80
N VAL A 23 -11.03 -19.11 -8.13
CA VAL A 23 -11.17 -19.94 -6.93
C VAL A 23 -11.57 -19.06 -5.73
N PHE A 24 -11.00 -17.87 -5.62
CA PHE A 24 -11.26 -16.94 -4.52
C PHE A 24 -12.68 -16.38 -4.54
N SER A 25 -13.23 -16.09 -5.73
CA SER A 25 -14.60 -15.57 -5.85
C SER A 25 -15.65 -16.52 -5.24
N LYS A 26 -15.38 -17.84 -5.29
CA LYS A 26 -16.23 -18.89 -4.70
C LYS A 26 -16.08 -19.07 -3.19
N LYS A 27 -15.08 -18.42 -2.56
CA LYS A 27 -14.89 -18.51 -1.10
C LYS A 27 -15.93 -17.67 -0.37
N THR A 28 -16.36 -18.19 0.78
CA THR A 28 -17.11 -17.46 1.79
C THR A 28 -16.19 -16.58 2.64
N VAL A 29 -16.80 -15.68 3.42
CA VAL A 29 -16.13 -14.96 4.49
C VAL A 29 -16.05 -15.89 5.70
N ASP A 30 -14.83 -16.26 6.08
CA ASP A 30 -14.51 -17.17 7.18
C ASP A 30 -13.48 -16.49 8.11
N ILE A 31 -13.97 -15.78 9.14
CA ILE A 31 -13.13 -15.10 10.14
C ILE A 31 -12.58 -16.12 11.14
N LEU A 32 -11.66 -16.96 10.65
CA LEU A 32 -11.06 -18.08 11.38
C LEU A 32 -9.60 -17.82 11.78
N GLY A 33 -9.08 -16.61 11.54
CA GLY A 33 -7.74 -16.22 11.92
C GLY A 33 -7.56 -16.06 13.43
N GLU A 34 -6.32 -16.08 13.89
CA GLU A 34 -5.99 -15.69 15.26
C GLU A 34 -6.02 -14.16 15.38
N LYS A 35 -6.47 -13.63 16.53
CA LYS A 35 -6.39 -12.19 16.79
C LYS A 35 -4.93 -11.74 16.77
N ALA A 36 -4.68 -10.53 16.27
CA ALA A 36 -3.35 -9.94 16.31
C ALA A 36 -2.80 -9.91 17.74
N ASN A 37 -1.62 -10.50 17.92
CA ASN A 37 -0.90 -10.50 19.19
C ASN A 37 0.30 -9.55 19.08
N LEU A 38 0.03 -8.26 19.30
CA LEU A 38 0.98 -7.16 19.34
C LEU A 38 0.69 -6.32 20.58
N GLU A 39 1.71 -5.64 21.11
CA GLU A 39 1.53 -4.68 22.21
C GLU A 39 0.68 -3.48 21.77
N ASN A 40 0.88 -3.04 20.52
CA ASN A 40 0.13 -1.97 19.88
C ASN A 40 -1.07 -2.52 19.10
N GLU A 41 -2.13 -1.73 19.00
CA GLU A 41 -3.28 -2.05 18.16
C GLU A 41 -2.86 -2.22 16.68
N LEU A 42 -3.34 -3.30 16.04
CA LEU A 42 -3.19 -3.51 14.60
C LEU A 42 -4.41 -3.00 13.85
N ILE A 43 -4.21 -1.98 13.01
CA ILE A 43 -5.24 -1.41 12.15
C ILE A 43 -4.93 -1.77 10.70
N VAL A 44 -5.90 -2.33 9.98
CA VAL A 44 -5.86 -2.37 8.51
C VAL A 44 -6.67 -1.20 7.99
N SER A 45 -6.11 -0.42 7.06
CA SER A 45 -6.73 0.80 6.54
C SER A 45 -6.66 0.88 5.02
N PHE A 46 -7.76 1.36 4.42
CA PHE A 46 -7.87 1.62 2.99
C PHE A 46 -8.83 2.77 2.71
N THR A 47 -8.91 3.16 1.44
CA THR A 47 -9.88 4.12 0.92
C THR A 47 -10.47 3.56 -0.37
N THR A 48 -11.64 4.04 -0.76
CA THR A 48 -12.29 3.67 -2.02
C THR A 48 -12.97 4.86 -2.68
N ILE A 49 -13.45 4.67 -3.91
CA ILE A 49 -14.24 5.62 -4.70
C ILE A 49 -15.50 4.90 -5.24
N PRO A 50 -16.57 5.61 -5.62
CA PRO A 50 -17.83 5.00 -6.05
C PRO A 50 -17.70 3.98 -7.19
N SER A 51 -16.81 4.22 -8.16
CA SER A 51 -16.64 3.34 -9.32
C SER A 51 -16.12 1.95 -8.96
N ARG A 52 -15.58 1.75 -7.75
CA ARG A 52 -14.95 0.50 -7.30
C ARG A 52 -15.88 -0.38 -6.44
N LEU A 53 -17.07 0.12 -6.09
CA LEU A 53 -18.00 -0.58 -5.18
C LEU A 53 -18.41 -1.96 -5.67
N ASN A 54 -18.46 -2.19 -6.99
CA ASN A 54 -18.87 -3.48 -7.56
C ASN A 54 -17.91 -4.64 -7.25
N TYR A 55 -16.64 -4.37 -7.00
CA TYR A 55 -15.64 -5.41 -6.69
C TYR A 55 -15.03 -5.28 -5.29
N LEU A 56 -15.26 -4.15 -4.61
CA LEU A 56 -14.80 -3.87 -3.25
C LEU A 56 -15.11 -5.01 -2.23
N PRO A 57 -16.31 -5.65 -2.23
CA PRO A 57 -16.59 -6.78 -1.34
C PRO A 57 -15.59 -7.94 -1.46
N ASN A 58 -15.01 -8.17 -2.65
CA ASN A 58 -14.00 -9.22 -2.82
C ASN A 58 -12.66 -8.85 -2.16
N MET A 59 -12.25 -7.59 -2.23
CA MET A 59 -11.08 -7.11 -1.50
C MET A 59 -11.30 -7.25 0.01
N ILE A 60 -12.44 -6.76 0.52
CA ILE A 60 -12.80 -6.84 1.94
C ILE A 60 -12.81 -8.30 2.42
N LYS A 61 -13.44 -9.21 1.65
CA LYS A 61 -13.41 -10.66 1.92
C LYS A 61 -11.99 -11.20 2.06
N SER A 62 -11.02 -10.66 1.31
CA SER A 62 -9.62 -11.12 1.37
C SER A 62 -8.94 -10.72 2.69
N ILE A 63 -9.35 -9.60 3.29
CA ILE A 63 -8.89 -9.13 4.60
C ILE A 63 -9.56 -9.93 5.73
N PHE A 64 -10.87 -10.15 5.66
CA PHE A 64 -11.57 -10.99 6.65
C PHE A 64 -11.06 -12.43 6.70
N ASN A 65 -10.60 -12.96 5.56
CA ASN A 65 -10.06 -14.32 5.47
C ASN A 65 -8.58 -14.43 5.89
N GLN A 66 -7.93 -13.36 6.37
CA GLN A 66 -6.52 -13.41 6.79
C GLN A 66 -6.30 -14.39 7.96
N THR A 67 -5.09 -14.96 8.04
CA THR A 67 -4.72 -15.82 9.18
C THR A 67 -4.52 -15.04 10.47
N ILE A 68 -4.26 -13.74 10.38
CA ILE A 68 -4.23 -12.81 11.51
C ILE A 68 -5.37 -11.82 11.31
N ILE A 69 -6.25 -11.71 12.31
CA ILE A 69 -7.37 -10.76 12.30
C ILE A 69 -6.89 -9.45 12.95
N PRO A 70 -6.98 -8.29 12.27
CA PRO A 70 -6.61 -7.01 12.85
C PRO A 70 -7.57 -6.63 13.99
N ASN A 71 -7.13 -5.73 14.86
CA ASN A 71 -8.01 -5.17 15.89
C ASN A 71 -9.11 -4.32 15.25
N ARG A 72 -8.78 -3.57 14.20
CA ARG A 72 -9.71 -2.73 13.45
C ARG A 72 -9.45 -2.83 11.96
N PHE A 73 -10.53 -2.75 11.18
CA PHE A 73 -10.48 -2.68 9.73
C PHE A 73 -11.29 -1.50 9.24
N ILE A 74 -10.61 -0.46 8.77
CA ILE A 74 -11.20 0.87 8.59
C ILE A 74 -11.13 1.28 7.12
N MET A 75 -12.26 1.70 6.59
CA MET A 75 -12.40 2.33 5.29
C MET A 75 -12.62 3.83 5.46
N TYR A 76 -11.71 4.65 4.94
CA TYR A 76 -11.87 6.11 4.90
C TYR A 76 -12.44 6.53 3.54
N VAL A 77 -13.54 7.28 3.53
CA VAL A 77 -14.20 7.77 2.30
C VAL A 77 -14.44 9.26 2.37
N TYR A 78 -14.25 9.97 1.25
CA TYR A 78 -14.59 11.38 1.19
C TYR A 78 -16.10 11.52 1.03
N LYS A 79 -16.76 12.19 1.98
CA LYS A 79 -18.21 12.19 2.09
C LYS A 79 -18.92 12.66 0.81
N ASP A 80 -18.41 13.68 0.12
CA ASP A 80 -19.08 14.26 -1.04
C ASP A 80 -18.97 13.36 -2.29
N GLU A 81 -17.98 12.44 -2.35
CA GLU A 81 -17.91 11.42 -3.42
C GLU A 81 -19.05 10.41 -3.33
N PHE A 82 -19.67 10.25 -2.16
CA PHE A 82 -20.70 9.25 -1.89
C PHE A 82 -22.08 9.88 -1.62
N GLU A 83 -22.27 11.15 -2.00
CA GLU A 83 -23.59 11.78 -1.93
C GLU A 83 -24.62 10.99 -2.74
N GLY A 84 -25.73 10.61 -2.10
CA GLY A 84 -26.77 9.76 -2.72
C GLY A 84 -26.44 8.27 -2.77
N ILE A 85 -25.28 7.83 -2.27
CA ILE A 85 -24.90 6.41 -2.18
C ILE A 85 -24.99 5.96 -0.72
N ASN A 86 -25.88 5.00 -0.44
CA ASN A 86 -26.00 4.40 0.89
C ASN A 86 -24.97 3.27 1.06
N LEU A 87 -23.76 3.61 1.51
CA LEU A 87 -22.69 2.64 1.72
C LEU A 87 -23.04 1.62 2.78
N GLU A 88 -23.74 2.01 3.84
CA GLU A 88 -24.15 1.13 4.93
C GLU A 88 -25.07 0.02 4.43
N SER A 89 -25.95 0.32 3.48
CA SER A 89 -26.79 -0.69 2.83
C SER A 89 -26.02 -1.56 1.84
N ILE A 90 -25.05 -0.99 1.12
CA ILE A 90 -24.24 -1.74 0.13
C ILE A 90 -23.27 -2.71 0.83
N LEU A 91 -22.73 -2.30 1.98
CA LEU A 91 -21.70 -3.01 2.74
C LEU A 91 -22.24 -3.55 4.07
N GLU A 92 -23.55 -3.81 4.17
CA GLU A 92 -24.21 -4.22 5.42
C GLU A 92 -23.54 -5.46 6.03
N LEU A 93 -23.24 -6.46 5.19
CA LEU A 93 -22.61 -7.71 5.62
C LEU A 93 -21.16 -7.48 6.07
N GLU A 94 -20.42 -6.64 5.35
CA GLU A 94 -19.04 -6.29 5.68
C GLU A 94 -18.96 -5.52 7.00
N ILE A 95 -19.87 -4.56 7.23
CA ILE A 95 -19.98 -3.81 8.49
C ILE A 95 -20.30 -4.75 9.63
N LYS A 96 -21.28 -5.66 9.44
CA LYS A 96 -21.63 -6.68 10.44
C LYS A 96 -20.45 -7.59 10.80
N ASN A 97 -19.55 -7.83 9.85
CA ASN A 97 -18.33 -8.62 10.03
C ASN A 97 -17.15 -7.82 10.62
N GLY A 98 -17.32 -6.52 10.88
CA GLY A 98 -16.34 -5.68 11.55
C GLY A 98 -15.63 -4.65 10.67
N LEU A 99 -16.15 -4.35 9.47
CA LEU A 99 -15.70 -3.18 8.72
C LEU A 99 -16.21 -1.89 9.38
N GLU A 100 -15.30 -0.96 9.62
CA GLU A 100 -15.62 0.41 10.03
C GLU A 100 -15.60 1.35 8.82
N ILE A 101 -16.59 2.23 8.69
CA ILE A 101 -16.64 3.27 7.65
C ILE A 101 -16.47 4.62 8.32
N VAL A 102 -15.47 5.39 7.87
CA VAL A 102 -15.20 6.75 8.34
C VAL A 102 -15.33 7.72 7.19
N TYR A 103 -16.32 8.61 7.30
CA TYR A 103 -16.53 9.71 6.38
C TYR A 103 -15.62 10.88 6.74
N VAL A 104 -14.89 11.39 5.76
CA VAL A 104 -13.99 12.54 5.91
C VAL A 104 -14.41 13.70 5.03
N ASP A 105 -14.10 14.91 5.46
CA ASP A 105 -14.55 16.15 4.81
C ASP A 105 -13.66 16.60 3.63
N GLU A 106 -12.54 15.94 3.40
CA GLU A 106 -11.56 16.39 2.40
C GLU A 106 -11.08 15.25 1.51
N ASN A 107 -11.10 15.50 0.20
CA ASN A 107 -10.56 14.55 -0.76
C ASN A 107 -9.03 14.59 -0.83
N LEU A 108 -8.39 13.75 0.00
CA LEU A 108 -6.96 13.48 -0.09
C LEU A 108 -6.65 12.27 -0.99
N ARG A 109 -7.58 11.82 -1.83
CA ARG A 109 -7.42 10.64 -2.72
C ARG A 109 -6.88 9.42 -1.96
N SER A 110 -5.88 8.72 -2.50
CA SER A 110 -5.26 7.55 -1.88
C SER A 110 -4.60 7.88 -0.53
N HIS A 111 -4.22 9.14 -0.27
CA HIS A 111 -3.61 9.51 1.00
C HIS A 111 -4.54 9.38 2.21
N LYS A 112 -5.87 9.32 2.00
CA LYS A 112 -6.86 9.14 3.08
C LYS A 112 -6.53 7.92 3.97
N LYS A 113 -6.10 6.81 3.36
CA LYS A 113 -5.88 5.53 4.05
C LYS A 113 -4.79 5.56 5.13
N TYR A 114 -3.71 6.31 4.92
CA TYR A 114 -2.68 6.46 5.95
C TYR A 114 -2.89 7.71 6.79
N PHE A 115 -3.36 8.80 6.18
CA PHE A 115 -3.44 10.10 6.82
C PHE A 115 -4.29 10.02 8.08
N TYR A 116 -5.54 9.54 7.97
CA TYR A 116 -6.46 9.49 9.11
C TYR A 116 -6.11 8.32 10.04
N ALA A 117 -5.84 7.13 9.48
CA ALA A 117 -5.51 5.96 10.29
C ALA A 117 -4.30 6.19 11.22
N MET A 118 -3.23 6.82 10.74
CA MET A 118 -2.04 7.06 11.54
C MET A 118 -2.17 8.30 12.43
N LYS A 119 -2.89 9.34 11.98
CA LYS A 119 -3.08 10.57 12.76
C LYS A 119 -3.99 10.34 13.96
N ASP A 120 -5.09 9.62 13.76
CA ASP A 120 -6.11 9.42 14.78
C ASP A 120 -5.72 8.27 15.74
N ASN A 121 -4.76 7.43 15.35
CA ASN A 121 -4.29 6.28 16.13
C ASN A 121 -2.75 6.28 16.23
N PRO A 122 -2.12 7.27 16.90
CA PRO A 122 -0.67 7.50 16.84
C PRO A 122 0.16 6.32 17.34
N ASN A 123 -0.38 5.55 18.30
CA ASN A 123 0.29 4.39 18.89
C ASN A 123 0.01 3.07 18.17
N SER A 124 -0.78 3.06 17.10
CA SER A 124 -1.15 1.83 16.38
C SER A 124 -0.08 1.40 15.38
N VAL A 125 -0.03 0.10 15.09
CA VAL A 125 0.62 -0.45 13.90
C VAL A 125 -0.42 -0.45 12.78
N VAL A 126 -0.10 0.19 11.65
CA VAL A 126 -1.06 0.38 10.55
C VAL A 126 -0.60 -0.40 9.32
N VAL A 127 -1.48 -1.23 8.77
CA VAL A 127 -1.31 -1.91 7.48
C VAL A 127 -2.17 -1.22 6.43
N LEU A 128 -1.54 -0.71 5.37
CA LEU A 128 -2.22 -0.12 4.23
C LEU A 128 -2.50 -1.18 3.17
N VAL A 129 -3.71 -1.13 2.63
CA VAL A 129 -4.18 -1.94 1.50
C VAL A 129 -4.95 -1.05 0.51
N ASP A 130 -5.08 -1.52 -0.73
CA ASP A 130 -5.88 -0.92 -1.80
C ASP A 130 -7.17 -1.72 -2.00
N ASP A 131 -8.20 -1.07 -2.52
CA ASP A 131 -9.55 -1.59 -2.70
C ASP A 131 -9.73 -2.49 -3.93
N ASP A 132 -8.71 -2.60 -4.78
CA ASP A 132 -8.71 -3.37 -6.02
C ASP A 132 -7.75 -4.58 -6.00
N ILE A 133 -7.18 -4.96 -4.85
CA ILE A 133 -6.23 -6.07 -4.71
C ILE A 133 -6.79 -7.19 -3.82
N ILE A 134 -6.74 -8.44 -4.28
CA ILE A 134 -6.96 -9.60 -3.41
C ILE A 134 -5.69 -9.96 -2.65
N TYR A 135 -5.72 -9.85 -1.32
CA TYR A 135 -4.56 -10.16 -0.50
C TYR A 135 -4.48 -11.66 -0.20
N PRO A 136 -3.34 -12.32 -0.45
CA PRO A 136 -3.11 -13.69 -0.01
C PRO A 136 -3.37 -13.85 1.49
N ARG A 137 -3.88 -15.02 1.91
CA ARG A 137 -4.34 -15.29 3.30
C ARG A 137 -3.31 -14.99 4.40
N ASN A 138 -2.01 -15.02 4.06
CA ASN A 138 -0.91 -14.84 5.00
C ASN A 138 -0.18 -13.48 4.86
N THR A 139 -0.76 -12.52 4.14
CA THR A 139 -0.17 -11.18 3.96
C THR A 139 0.09 -10.50 5.30
N ILE A 140 -0.94 -10.36 6.16
CA ILE A 140 -0.78 -9.71 7.47
C ILE A 140 0.21 -10.48 8.35
N LYS A 141 0.15 -11.82 8.34
CA LYS A 141 1.10 -12.67 9.10
C LYS A 141 2.56 -12.40 8.72
N LYS A 142 2.85 -12.28 7.42
CA LYS A 142 4.21 -11.99 6.93
C LYS A 142 4.67 -10.58 7.31
N LEU A 143 3.79 -9.60 7.17
CA LEU A 143 4.05 -8.22 7.57
C LEU A 143 4.39 -8.13 9.07
N ILE A 144 3.60 -8.77 9.92
CA ILE A 144 3.85 -8.83 11.37
C ILE A 144 5.16 -9.56 11.68
N ALA A 145 5.45 -10.67 11.01
CA ALA A 145 6.71 -11.39 11.22
C ALA A 145 7.92 -10.51 10.87
N SER A 146 7.83 -9.73 9.81
CA SER A 146 8.84 -8.74 9.43
C SER A 146 8.96 -7.62 10.47
N TYR A 147 7.83 -7.04 10.91
CA TYR A 147 7.78 -6.00 11.93
C TYR A 147 8.41 -6.44 13.25
N ARG A 148 8.16 -7.68 13.70
CA ARG A 148 8.76 -8.21 14.95
C ARG A 148 10.29 -8.29 14.89
N ILE A 149 10.86 -8.47 13.71
CA ILE A 149 12.32 -8.51 13.51
C ILE A 149 12.86 -7.08 13.36
N TYR A 150 12.12 -6.21 12.68
CA TYR A 150 12.52 -4.84 12.36
C TYR A 150 11.45 -3.83 12.80
N PRO A 151 11.27 -3.60 14.11
CA PRO A 151 10.15 -2.79 14.63
C PRO A 151 10.27 -1.31 14.31
N GLN A 152 11.45 -0.85 13.89
CA GLN A 152 11.72 0.54 13.51
C GLN A 152 11.69 0.75 11.99
N CYS A 153 11.19 -0.23 11.22
CA CYS A 153 11.20 -0.19 9.76
C CYS A 153 9.79 -0.35 9.19
N VAL A 154 9.56 0.24 8.02
CA VAL A 154 8.38 -0.08 7.20
C VAL A 154 8.54 -1.50 6.66
N SER A 155 7.54 -2.36 6.86
CA SER A 155 7.52 -3.72 6.32
C SER A 155 6.57 -3.81 5.13
N ALA A 156 7.04 -4.26 3.96
CA ALA A 156 6.21 -4.25 2.75
C ALA A 156 6.21 -5.59 2.02
N MET A 157 5.07 -5.96 1.42
CA MET A 157 4.95 -7.17 0.61
C MET A 157 5.55 -7.00 -0.79
N ARG A 158 5.49 -5.78 -1.34
CA ARG A 158 5.98 -5.43 -2.67
C ARG A 158 6.93 -4.24 -2.56
N CYS A 159 8.15 -4.43 -3.06
CA CYS A 159 9.15 -3.37 -3.14
C CYS A 159 9.74 -3.29 -4.56
N HIS A 160 10.18 -2.10 -4.93
CA HIS A 160 11.12 -1.82 -6.01
C HIS A 160 12.47 -1.48 -5.37
N ARG A 161 13.53 -1.48 -6.17
CA ARG A 161 14.84 -0.98 -5.75
C ARG A 161 15.12 0.31 -6.50
N ILE A 162 15.22 1.39 -5.73
CA ILE A 162 15.71 2.68 -6.21
C ILE A 162 17.10 2.47 -6.80
N LYS A 163 17.34 3.05 -7.97
CA LYS A 163 18.65 3.05 -8.62
C LYS A 163 19.18 4.46 -8.72
N LEU A 164 20.48 4.61 -8.53
CA LEU A 164 21.21 5.87 -8.70
C LEU A 164 22.14 5.79 -9.90
N PHE A 165 22.30 6.91 -10.60
CA PHE A 165 23.42 7.15 -11.50
C PHE A 165 24.73 7.23 -10.72
N SER A 166 25.87 7.22 -11.43
CA SER A 166 27.20 7.32 -10.80
C SER A 166 27.45 8.65 -10.10
N ASP A 167 26.69 9.70 -10.42
CA ASP A 167 26.77 11.02 -9.79
C ASP A 167 25.86 11.14 -8.55
N GLY A 168 25.20 10.06 -8.14
CA GLY A 168 24.28 10.03 -6.99
C GLY A 168 22.84 10.44 -7.31
N SER A 169 22.56 10.94 -8.52
CA SER A 169 21.19 11.31 -8.92
C SER A 169 20.30 10.08 -9.15
N LEU A 170 18.98 10.25 -8.95
CA LEU A 170 18.02 9.17 -9.13
C LEU A 170 17.81 8.82 -10.61
N TYR A 171 17.81 7.53 -10.94
CA TYR A 171 17.27 7.07 -12.22
C TYR A 171 15.77 7.42 -12.32
N PRO A 172 15.23 7.64 -13.53
CA PRO A 172 13.79 7.68 -13.75
C PRO A 172 13.10 6.46 -13.14
N TYR A 173 11.91 6.65 -12.57
CA TYR A 173 11.16 5.63 -11.84
C TYR A 173 10.99 4.34 -12.65
N ASN A 174 10.70 4.46 -13.95
CA ASN A 174 10.55 3.33 -14.86
C ASN A 174 11.84 2.54 -15.16
N GLN A 175 13.01 3.05 -14.74
CA GLN A 175 14.31 2.39 -14.87
C GLN A 175 14.80 1.77 -13.55
N TRP A 176 14.01 1.86 -12.47
CA TRP A 176 14.28 1.17 -11.21
C TRP A 176 14.12 -0.35 -11.37
N GLU A 177 14.65 -1.13 -10.42
CA GLU A 177 14.41 -2.57 -10.43
C GLU A 177 13.04 -2.87 -9.80
N TYR A 178 12.06 -3.21 -10.64
CA TYR A 178 10.71 -3.51 -10.16
C TYR A 178 10.58 -4.89 -9.54
N GLU A 179 9.77 -4.95 -8.48
CA GLU A 179 9.35 -6.16 -7.80
C GLU A 179 10.50 -7.07 -7.38
N ILE A 180 11.51 -6.47 -6.74
CA ILE A 180 12.71 -7.15 -6.30
C ILE A 180 12.38 -8.40 -5.49
N SER A 181 13.08 -9.50 -5.74
CA SER A 181 13.01 -10.73 -4.94
C SER A 181 14.17 -10.77 -3.94
N GLY A 182 13.96 -11.38 -2.77
CA GLY A 182 15.03 -11.64 -1.80
C GLY A 182 15.53 -10.44 -0.97
N ALA A 183 15.04 -9.22 -1.20
CA ALA A 183 15.42 -8.01 -0.46
C ALA A 183 14.84 -7.94 0.96
N THR A 184 15.09 -8.97 1.78
CA THR A 184 14.55 -9.12 3.15
C THR A 184 15.35 -8.37 4.23
N MET A 185 16.34 -7.57 3.83
CA MET A 185 17.09 -6.68 4.72
C MET A 185 16.54 -5.25 4.62
N PRO A 186 16.45 -4.50 5.73
CA PRO A 186 16.10 -3.08 5.71
C PRO A 186 17.07 -2.26 4.85
N SER A 187 16.54 -1.34 4.04
CA SER A 187 17.32 -0.44 3.20
C SER A 187 16.52 0.82 2.89
N TYR A 188 17.19 1.96 2.72
CA TYR A 188 16.59 3.19 2.19
C TYR A 188 16.29 3.09 0.69
N PHE A 189 16.97 2.18 0.00
CA PHE A 189 16.76 1.96 -1.43
C PHE A 189 15.60 1.01 -1.73
N ASN A 190 14.99 0.39 -0.70
CA ASN A 190 13.77 -0.39 -0.89
C ASN A 190 12.58 0.57 -0.97
N PHE A 191 12.01 0.72 -2.16
CA PHE A 191 10.80 1.53 -2.36
C PHE A 191 9.57 0.64 -2.27
N PHE A 192 8.70 0.83 -1.27
CA PHE A 192 7.45 0.06 -1.19
C PHE A 192 6.35 0.69 -2.05
N THR A 193 5.43 -0.11 -2.56
CA THR A 193 4.16 0.41 -3.07
C THR A 193 3.11 0.33 -1.98
N SER A 194 2.60 1.49 -1.53
CA SER A 194 1.76 1.62 -0.31
C SER A 194 0.58 0.64 -0.32
N GLY A 195 -0.09 0.50 -1.46
CA GLY A 195 -1.21 -0.40 -1.70
C GLY A 195 -0.87 -1.89 -1.81
N GLY A 196 0.39 -2.28 -2.00
CA GLY A 196 0.79 -3.68 -2.11
C GLY A 196 0.65 -4.52 -0.84
N GLY A 197 0.19 -3.92 0.27
CA GLY A 197 0.25 -4.47 1.62
C GLY A 197 1.51 -3.97 2.31
N THR A 198 1.38 -2.89 3.07
CA THR A 198 2.50 -2.19 3.70
C THR A 198 2.20 -1.87 5.15
N LEU A 199 3.04 -2.32 6.07
CA LEU A 199 2.94 -2.11 7.51
C LEU A 199 3.85 -0.97 7.96
N PHE A 200 3.28 -0.02 8.69
CA PHE A 200 3.95 1.13 9.29
C PHE A 200 3.91 1.05 10.81
N PRO A 201 5.07 0.97 11.47
CA PRO A 201 5.15 1.04 12.93
C PRO A 201 4.87 2.44 13.48
N PRO A 202 4.51 2.59 14.78
CA PRO A 202 4.29 3.90 15.41
C PRO A 202 5.45 4.90 15.26
N CYS A 203 6.69 4.42 15.17
CA CYS A 203 7.84 5.31 15.01
C CYS A 203 7.88 6.05 13.67
N THR A 204 7.09 5.64 12.67
CA THR A 204 7.08 6.33 11.36
C THR A 204 6.29 7.61 11.32
N ARG A 205 5.51 7.93 12.37
CA ARG A 205 4.68 9.13 12.36
C ARG A 205 5.59 10.35 12.45
N ASN A 206 5.41 11.26 11.50
CA ASN A 206 6.08 12.55 11.44
C ASN A 206 5.05 13.60 11.03
N GLU A 207 5.20 14.85 11.49
CA GLU A 207 4.28 15.95 11.18
C GLU A 207 4.13 16.19 9.67
N ASP A 208 5.21 15.99 8.90
CA ASP A 208 5.21 16.09 7.44
C ASP A 208 4.18 15.14 6.83
N PHE A 209 4.01 13.91 7.32
CA PHE A 209 3.04 12.95 6.78
C PHE A 209 1.62 13.54 6.73
N PHE A 210 1.32 14.47 7.64
CA PHE A 210 0.00 15.05 7.82
C PHE A 210 -0.10 16.49 7.27
N ASN A 211 0.91 16.97 6.54
CA ASN A 211 0.89 18.28 5.90
C ASN A 211 0.07 18.23 4.61
N LYS A 212 -1.22 18.55 4.72
CA LYS A 212 -2.18 18.56 3.60
C LYS A 212 -1.75 19.45 2.43
N LYS A 213 -1.13 20.60 2.71
CA LYS A 213 -0.65 21.52 1.68
C LYS A 213 0.44 20.84 0.84
N ASN A 214 1.46 20.32 1.51
CA ASN A 214 2.58 19.66 0.84
C ASN A 214 2.15 18.37 0.13
N ILE A 215 1.19 17.60 0.68
CA ILE A 215 0.59 16.46 -0.04
C ILE A 215 0.04 16.91 -1.39
N LYS A 216 -0.79 17.96 -1.39
CA LYS A 216 -1.45 18.47 -2.61
C LYS A 216 -0.47 19.07 -3.61
N GLU A 217 0.56 19.76 -3.13
CA GLU A 217 1.54 20.45 -3.98
C GLU A 217 2.63 19.52 -4.51
N LEU A 218 3.09 18.56 -3.72
CA LEU A 218 4.27 17.77 -4.03
C LEU A 218 3.95 16.38 -4.60
N SER A 219 2.90 15.71 -4.11
CA SER A 219 2.71 14.27 -4.37
C SER A 219 1.26 13.76 -4.38
N PHE A 220 0.29 14.58 -4.81
CA PHE A 220 -1.15 14.33 -4.59
C PHE A 220 -1.73 13.04 -5.22
N LEU A 221 -1.08 12.55 -6.28
CA LEU A 221 -1.50 11.34 -7.00
C LEU A 221 -0.62 10.13 -6.68
N ALA A 222 0.45 10.30 -5.91
CA ALA A 222 1.47 9.28 -5.63
C ALA A 222 1.74 9.20 -4.13
N ASP A 223 0.86 8.55 -3.38
CA ASP A 223 1.00 8.38 -1.94
C ASP A 223 2.19 7.48 -1.57
N ASP A 224 2.56 6.54 -2.43
CA ASP A 224 3.76 5.73 -2.24
C ASP A 224 5.05 6.56 -2.35
N VAL A 225 5.17 7.45 -3.33
CA VAL A 225 6.30 8.40 -3.43
C VAL A 225 6.38 9.26 -2.18
N TRP A 226 5.27 9.88 -1.78
CA TRP A 226 5.17 10.68 -0.56
C TRP A 226 5.71 9.94 0.68
N LEU A 227 5.18 8.73 0.92
CA LEU A 227 5.50 7.96 2.12
C LEU A 227 6.94 7.42 2.11
N ASN A 228 7.46 6.97 0.97
CA ASN A 228 8.84 6.48 0.89
C ASN A 228 9.85 7.60 1.14
N PHE A 229 9.66 8.76 0.50
CA PHE A 229 10.61 9.85 0.58
C PHE A 229 10.61 10.49 1.96
N LEU A 230 9.45 10.60 2.61
CA LEU A 230 9.42 11.00 4.02
C LEU A 230 9.99 9.94 4.96
N ALA A 231 9.86 8.64 4.66
CA ALA A 231 10.54 7.61 5.43
C ALA A 231 12.07 7.77 5.35
N VAL A 232 12.63 7.93 4.14
CA VAL A 232 14.06 8.17 3.93
C VAL A 232 14.54 9.44 4.64
N LYS A 233 13.82 10.57 4.46
CA LYS A 233 14.10 11.84 5.14
C LYS A 233 14.22 11.69 6.66
N ASN A 234 13.41 10.81 7.25
CA ASN A 234 13.36 10.60 8.69
C ASN A 234 14.22 9.41 9.17
N GLY A 235 15.14 8.91 8.33
CA GLY A 235 16.04 7.81 8.72
C GLY A 235 15.33 6.46 8.90
N ILE A 236 14.14 6.28 8.30
CA ILE A 236 13.37 5.04 8.38
C ILE A 236 13.65 4.18 7.15
N LYS A 237 14.18 2.98 7.40
CA LYS A 237 14.42 1.97 6.36
C LYS A 237 13.15 1.18 6.04
N THR A 238 13.09 0.64 4.83
CA THR A 238 12.04 -0.32 4.41
C THR A 238 12.63 -1.71 4.28
N VAL A 239 11.89 -2.71 4.76
CA VAL A 239 12.22 -4.13 4.61
C VAL A 239 11.12 -4.85 3.83
N LYS A 240 11.51 -5.75 2.93
CA LYS A 240 10.54 -6.59 2.24
C LYS A 240 10.18 -7.81 3.10
N ALA A 241 8.90 -7.96 3.42
CA ALA A 241 8.36 -9.01 4.28
C ALA A 241 8.28 -10.40 3.61
N THR A 242 8.72 -10.54 2.36
CA THR A 242 8.67 -11.80 1.60
C THR A 242 9.84 -11.94 0.63
N ARG A 243 10.31 -13.17 0.46
CA ARG A 243 11.37 -13.52 -0.49
C ARG A 243 10.89 -13.44 -1.95
N CYS A 244 9.68 -13.91 -2.23
CA CYS A 244 9.10 -13.93 -3.59
C CYS A 244 8.60 -12.55 -4.01
N LYS A 245 8.42 -12.31 -5.31
CA LYS A 245 7.76 -11.08 -5.82
C LYS A 245 6.41 -10.84 -5.13
N GLY A 246 6.08 -9.57 -4.93
CA GLY A 246 4.83 -9.11 -4.31
C GLY A 246 3.75 -8.76 -5.33
N THR A 247 3.77 -9.40 -6.50
CA THR A 247 2.92 -9.05 -7.65
C THR A 247 1.45 -9.05 -7.25
N PRO A 248 0.73 -7.91 -7.40
CA PRO A 248 -0.64 -7.78 -6.94
C PRO A 248 -1.61 -8.70 -7.69
N LEU A 249 -2.58 -9.25 -6.97
CA LEU A 249 -3.73 -9.96 -7.54
C LEU A 249 -4.86 -8.95 -7.77
N THR A 250 -4.66 -8.03 -8.73
CA THR A 250 -5.65 -6.99 -9.03
C THR A 250 -6.95 -7.60 -9.56
N ILE A 251 -8.07 -7.09 -9.05
CA ILE A 251 -9.43 -7.47 -9.44
C ILE A 251 -9.88 -6.66 -10.65
N ASP A 252 -9.51 -5.38 -10.68
CA ASP A 252 -9.71 -4.52 -11.83
C ASP A 252 -8.57 -4.73 -12.82
N ASP A 253 -8.96 -5.00 -14.07
CA ASP A 253 -8.06 -5.18 -15.19
C ASP A 253 -8.16 -4.00 -16.17
N ASN A 254 -8.90 -2.92 -15.85
CA ASN A 254 -8.97 -1.71 -16.67
C ASN A 254 -7.71 -0.84 -16.44
N PRO A 255 -6.68 -0.91 -17.29
CA PRO A 255 -5.41 -0.26 -17.02
C PRO A 255 -5.52 1.24 -17.29
N GLU A 256 -6.32 1.66 -18.27
CA GLU A 256 -6.40 3.04 -18.79
C GLU A 256 -6.97 4.02 -17.76
N GLU A 257 -7.81 3.55 -16.83
CA GLU A 257 -8.39 4.35 -15.75
C GLU A 257 -7.63 4.23 -14.42
N SER A 258 -6.62 3.36 -14.35
CA SER A 258 -5.87 3.13 -13.12
C SER A 258 -4.92 4.30 -12.81
N LEU A 259 -4.81 4.68 -11.53
CA LEU A 259 -3.81 5.64 -11.07
C LEU A 259 -2.38 5.21 -11.47
N VAL A 260 -2.13 3.90 -11.58
CA VAL A 260 -0.84 3.36 -12.05
C VAL A 260 -0.53 3.82 -13.47
N TYR A 261 -1.50 3.77 -14.38
CA TYR A 261 -1.32 4.21 -15.77
C TYR A 261 -1.16 5.72 -15.87
N LEU A 262 -2.00 6.50 -15.16
CA LEU A 262 -1.86 7.96 -15.10
C LEU A 262 -0.50 8.37 -14.52
N ASN A 263 -0.03 7.68 -13.48
CA ASN A 263 1.19 8.03 -12.77
C ASN A 263 2.48 7.65 -13.51
N ALA A 264 2.49 6.49 -14.19
CA ALA A 264 3.69 5.94 -14.80
C ALA A 264 3.76 6.12 -16.33
N VAL A 265 2.63 6.28 -17.02
CA VAL A 265 2.58 6.20 -18.51
C VAL A 265 2.18 7.51 -19.17
N TYR A 266 1.21 8.26 -18.63
CA TYR A 266 0.64 9.41 -19.35
C TYR A 266 1.28 10.78 -19.04
N ASP A 267 1.72 11.03 -17.80
CA ASP A 267 2.24 12.36 -17.39
C ASP A 267 3.60 12.32 -16.66
N ASN A 268 4.23 11.14 -16.62
CA ASN A 268 5.44 10.89 -15.83
C ASN A 268 5.33 11.40 -14.37
N ASN A 269 4.12 11.31 -13.80
CA ASN A 269 3.79 11.97 -12.54
C ASN A 269 4.61 11.41 -11.36
N ASN A 270 5.00 10.14 -11.39
CA ASN A 270 5.90 9.59 -10.37
C ASN A 270 7.24 10.33 -10.34
N ASP A 271 7.90 10.53 -11.48
CA ASP A 271 9.16 11.27 -11.55
C ASP A 271 8.98 12.75 -11.17
N ARG A 272 7.85 13.37 -11.53
CA ARG A 272 7.51 14.73 -11.08
C ARG A 272 7.37 14.79 -9.56
N CYS A 273 6.63 13.87 -8.96
CA CYS A 273 6.47 13.81 -7.51
C CYS A 273 7.82 13.53 -6.82
N ILE A 274 8.62 12.61 -7.34
CA ILE A 274 9.97 12.32 -6.85
C ILE A 274 10.85 13.57 -6.88
N LYS A 275 10.89 14.28 -8.01
CA LYS A 275 11.66 15.52 -8.14
C LYS A 275 11.19 16.58 -7.15
N ASN A 276 9.88 16.80 -7.04
CA ASN A 276 9.30 17.73 -6.08
C ASN A 276 9.70 17.39 -4.64
N MET A 277 9.68 16.11 -4.27
CA MET A 277 10.07 15.65 -2.94
C MET A 277 11.57 15.86 -2.67
N VAL A 278 12.43 15.51 -3.62
CA VAL A 278 13.89 15.70 -3.51
C VAL A 278 14.23 17.18 -3.36
N ASP A 279 13.69 18.03 -4.22
CA ASP A 279 13.99 19.46 -4.24
C ASP A 279 13.49 20.17 -2.99
N PHE A 280 12.24 19.89 -2.56
CA PHE A 280 11.61 20.58 -1.44
C PHE A 280 12.20 20.16 -0.10
N TYR A 281 12.50 18.87 0.07
CA TYR A 281 13.00 18.32 1.34
C TYR A 281 14.51 18.10 1.38
N HIS A 282 15.23 18.42 0.30
CA HIS A 282 16.68 18.21 0.15
C HIS A 282 17.10 16.77 0.46
N ILE A 283 16.36 15.80 -0.09
CA ILE A 283 16.61 14.37 0.16
C ILE A 283 17.80 13.91 -0.70
N ASP A 284 18.90 13.55 -0.04
CA ASP A 284 20.09 13.01 -0.69
C ASP A 284 20.20 11.49 -0.46
N PHE A 285 20.20 10.73 -1.55
CA PHE A 285 20.36 9.27 -1.52
C PHE A 285 21.83 8.83 -1.52
N SER A 286 22.79 9.74 -1.67
CA SER A 286 24.22 9.42 -1.61
C SER A 286 24.76 9.33 -0.18
N GLU A 287 24.08 9.95 0.79
CA GLU A 287 24.50 10.01 2.20
C GLU A 287 23.85 8.94 3.10
N VAL A 288 23.02 8.06 2.54
CA VAL A 288 22.17 7.14 3.31
C VAL A 288 22.69 5.70 3.44
N ASP A 289 23.94 5.40 3.06
CA ASP A 289 24.50 4.03 3.17
C ASP A 289 24.77 3.56 4.62
#